data_AF-A0A9D1QLJ9-F1
#
_entry.id   AF-A0A9D1QLJ9-F1
#
_cell.length_a   1.000
_cell.length_b   1.000
_cell.length_c   1.000
_cell.angle_alpha   90.00
_cell.angle_beta   90.00
_cell.angle_gamma   90.00
#
_symmetry.space_group_name_H-M   'P 1'
#
loop_
_entity.id
_entity.type
_entity.pdbx_description
1 polymer ?
#
loop_
_entity_poly.entity_id
_entity_poly.type
_entity_poly.pdbx_seq_one_letter_code
_entity_poly.pdbx_strand_id
1 'polypeptide(L)'
;MKQIAFHDFWGLSEEERKNQYQYLSDHDKFLVRISMNPGVVSSQCNHCRHYWGFGRCDAYPDNIPCEILGNQFEHTTPYEGDNGIWFEPKQE
;
A
#
# COMPACT_ATOMS: atom_id res chain seq x y z
N MET A 1 17.33 27.05 19.97
CA MET A 1 16.29 26.00 19.91
C MET A 1 16.98 24.67 19.67
N LYS A 2 16.59 23.60 20.37
CA LYS A 2 17.31 22.30 20.33
C LYS A 2 16.91 21.56 19.05
N GLN A 3 17.85 21.45 18.13
CA GLN A 3 17.73 20.61 16.94
C GLN A 3 17.72 19.14 17.38
N ILE A 4 16.80 18.34 16.84
CA ILE A 4 16.70 16.91 17.12
C ILE A 4 17.26 16.11 15.94
N ALA A 5 17.82 14.93 16.20
CA ALA A 5 18.36 14.07 15.16
C ALA A 5 17.30 13.07 14.65
N PHE A 6 17.51 12.54 13.44
CA PHE A 6 16.62 11.55 12.83
C PHE A 6 16.35 10.31 13.70
N HIS A 7 17.37 9.79 14.40
CA HIS A 7 17.22 8.60 15.24
C HIS A 7 16.30 8.85 16.44
N ASP A 8 16.40 10.02 17.06
CA ASP A 8 15.54 10.44 18.17
C ASP A 8 14.08 10.60 17.70
N PHE A 9 13.88 11.11 16.47
CA PHE A 9 12.57 11.36 15.89
C PHE A 9 11.70 10.10 15.78
N TRP A 10 12.27 8.95 15.41
CA TRP A 10 11.52 7.71 15.31
C TRP A 10 11.17 7.09 16.67
N GLY A 11 11.86 7.48 17.74
CA GLY A 11 11.53 7.09 19.11
C GLY A 11 10.32 7.82 19.71
N LEU A 12 9.86 8.89 19.06
CA LEU A 12 8.72 9.70 19.52
C LEU A 12 7.37 9.07 19.15
N SER A 13 6.32 9.42 19.91
CA SER A 13 4.93 9.14 19.53
C SER A 13 4.50 9.91 18.27
N GLU A 14 3.41 9.50 17.62
CA GLU A 14 2.94 10.18 16.39
C GLU A 14 2.61 11.66 16.61
N GLU A 15 1.99 12.01 17.74
CA GLU A 15 1.66 13.39 18.10
C GLU A 15 2.92 14.22 18.38
N GLU A 16 3.92 13.63 19.03
CA GLU A 16 5.21 14.28 19.24
C GLU A 16 5.98 14.46 17.93
N ARG A 17 5.95 13.47 17.03
CA ARG A 17 6.59 13.58 15.70
C ARG A 17 6.05 14.78 14.92
N LYS A 18 4.74 15.03 14.92
CA LYS A 18 4.13 16.21 14.27
C LYS A 18 4.72 17.51 14.81
N ASN A 19 4.81 17.63 16.13
CA ASN A 19 5.31 18.83 16.80
C ASN A 19 6.83 19.00 16.63
N GLN A 20 7.57 17.90 16.62
CA GLN A 20 9.03 17.90 16.62
C GLN A 20 9.65 17.97 15.21
N TYR A 21 8.89 17.64 14.16
CA TYR A 21 9.34 17.68 12.77
C TYR A 21 9.93 19.04 12.35
N GLN A 22 9.42 20.14 12.90
CA GLN A 22 9.91 21.48 12.62
C GLN A 22 11.36 21.73 13.08
N TYR A 23 11.83 20.97 14.07
CA TYR A 23 13.17 21.10 14.67
C TYR A 23 14.22 20.18 14.04
N LEU A 24 13.85 19.43 13.00
CA LEU A 24 14.79 18.64 12.20
C LEU A 24 15.58 19.52 11.23
N SER A 25 16.82 19.13 10.95
CA SER A 25 17.57 19.67 9.81
C SER A 25 16.89 19.33 8.49
N ASP A 26 17.22 20.03 7.41
CA ASP A 26 16.71 19.68 6.08
C ASP A 26 17.15 18.29 5.63
N HIS A 27 18.38 17.89 6.00
CA HIS A 27 18.88 16.53 5.80
C HIS A 27 18.00 15.50 6.53
N ASP A 28 17.69 15.73 7.81
CA ASP A 28 16.92 14.76 8.59
C ASP A 28 15.43 14.75 8.17
N LYS A 29 14.87 15.88 7.74
CA LYS A 29 13.55 15.93 7.11
C LYS A 29 13.49 15.07 5.85
N PHE A 30 14.56 15.08 5.05
CA PHE A 30 14.67 14.21 3.88
C PHE A 30 14.70 12.73 4.31
N LEU A 31 15.53 12.38 5.30
CA LEU A 31 15.59 11.01 5.83
C LEU A 31 14.24 10.53 6.34
N VAL A 32 13.48 11.36 7.06
CA VAL A 32 12.12 11.02 7.52
C VAL A 32 11.21 10.71 6.33
N ARG A 33 11.21 11.53 5.28
CA ARG A 33 10.33 11.34 4.12
C ARG A 33 10.63 10.06 3.36
N ILE A 34 11.91 9.71 3.18
CA ILE A 34 12.28 8.50 2.43
C ILE A 34 12.11 7.22 3.26
N SER A 35 12.15 7.32 4.60
CA SER A 35 11.98 6.17 5.49
C SER A 35 10.53 5.96 5.92
N MET A 36 9.61 6.85 5.56
CA MET A 36 8.18 6.65 5.80
C MET A 36 7.68 5.44 5.01
N ASN A 37 6.93 4.56 5.69
CA ASN A 37 6.20 3.51 5.00
C ASN A 37 5.15 4.16 4.08
N PRO A 38 5.22 3.94 2.76
CA PRO A 38 4.28 4.56 1.82
C PRO A 38 2.86 3.98 1.92
N GLY A 39 2.62 2.98 2.79
CA GLY A 39 1.33 2.34 2.97
C GLY A 39 0.89 1.49 1.78
N VAL A 40 1.83 1.15 0.88
CA VAL A 40 1.54 0.35 -0.32
C VAL A 40 1.28 -1.09 0.08
N VAL A 41 0.09 -1.59 -0.24
CA VAL A 41 -0.28 -2.99 -0.06
C VAL A 41 -0.10 -3.71 -1.39
N SER A 42 0.61 -4.85 -1.39
CA SER A 42 0.70 -5.69 -2.58
C SER A 42 -0.64 -6.40 -2.80
N SER A 43 -1.32 -6.06 -3.90
CA SER A 43 -2.61 -6.65 -4.24
C SER A 43 -2.49 -8.14 -4.56
N GLN A 44 -3.45 -8.96 -4.09
CA GLN A 44 -3.59 -10.37 -4.45
C GLN A 44 -3.63 -10.58 -5.97
N CYS A 45 -4.18 -9.62 -6.72
CA CYS A 45 -4.30 -9.68 -8.17
C CYS A 45 -2.95 -9.84 -8.87
N ASN A 46 -1.85 -9.35 -8.30
CA ASN A 46 -0.51 -9.49 -8.87
C ASN A 46 -0.08 -10.96 -9.05
N HIS A 47 -0.63 -11.85 -8.22
CA HIS A 47 -0.34 -13.28 -8.23
C HIS A 47 -1.36 -14.10 -9.04
N CYS A 48 -2.43 -13.46 -9.53
CA CYS A 48 -3.46 -14.11 -10.33
C CYS A 48 -3.04 -14.16 -11.81
N ARG A 49 -3.25 -15.30 -12.48
CA ARG A 49 -2.98 -15.47 -13.91
C ARG A 49 -3.81 -14.57 -14.82
N HIS A 50 -4.99 -14.16 -14.36
CA HIS A 50 -5.97 -13.38 -15.14
C HIS A 50 -5.68 -11.88 -15.10
N TYR A 51 -4.73 -11.42 -14.29
CA TYR A 51 -4.48 -10.01 -14.06
C TYR A 51 -3.63 -9.37 -15.16
N TRP A 52 -4.14 -8.30 -15.76
CA TRP A 52 -3.50 -7.60 -16.87
C TRP A 52 -2.69 -6.37 -16.42
N GLY A 53 -2.76 -6.02 -15.13
CA GLY A 53 -2.24 -4.75 -14.63
C GLY A 53 -3.30 -3.64 -14.62
N PHE A 54 -2.93 -2.48 -14.05
CA PHE A 54 -3.78 -1.29 -13.97
C PHE A 54 -5.20 -1.54 -13.43
N GLY A 55 -5.35 -2.49 -12.50
CA GLY A 55 -6.65 -2.77 -11.89
C GLY A 55 -7.65 -3.46 -12.83
N ARG A 56 -7.19 -4.26 -13.79
CA ARG A 56 -8.04 -4.99 -14.75
C ARG A 56 -7.67 -6.47 -14.88
N CYS A 57 -8.66 -7.31 -15.16
CA CYS A 57 -8.50 -8.74 -15.41
C CYS A 57 -9.65 -9.29 -16.26
N ASP A 58 -9.58 -10.58 -16.61
CA ASP A 58 -10.67 -11.26 -17.33
C ASP A 58 -12.03 -11.19 -16.58
N ALA A 59 -12.01 -11.25 -15.24
CA ALA A 59 -13.20 -11.14 -14.39
C ALA A 59 -13.78 -9.71 -14.38
N TYR A 60 -12.91 -8.69 -14.44
CA TYR A 60 -13.26 -7.28 -14.40
C TYR A 60 -12.49 -6.50 -15.47
N PRO A 61 -12.96 -6.50 -16.72
CA PRO A 61 -12.25 -5.86 -17.83
C PRO A 61 -12.12 -4.34 -17.70
N ASP A 62 -13.10 -3.69 -17.06
CA ASP A 62 -13.14 -2.24 -16.89
C ASP A 62 -12.32 -1.78 -15.68
N ASN A 63 -12.69 -2.24 -14.47
CA ASN A 63 -11.98 -1.99 -13.22
C ASN A 63 -12.34 -3.06 -12.17
N ILE A 64 -11.34 -3.57 -11.47
CA ILE A 64 -11.50 -4.46 -10.31
C ILE A 64 -11.99 -3.63 -9.11
N PRO A 65 -12.97 -4.10 -8.33
CA PRO A 65 -13.41 -3.45 -7.09
C PRO A 65 -12.26 -3.15 -6.11
N CYS A 66 -12.35 -2.02 -5.41
CA CYS A 66 -11.34 -1.57 -4.46
C CYS A 66 -11.14 -2.55 -3.30
N GLU A 67 -12.20 -3.24 -2.89
CA GLU A 67 -12.23 -4.25 -1.85
C GLU A 67 -11.36 -5.46 -2.23
N ILE A 68 -11.41 -5.86 -3.50
CA ILE A 68 -10.57 -6.95 -4.04
C ILE A 68 -9.14 -6.46 -4.22
N LEU A 69 -8.94 -5.28 -4.83
CA LEU A 69 -7.60 -4.71 -5.05
C LEU A 69 -6.83 -4.45 -3.75
N GLY A 70 -7.54 -3.97 -2.73
CA GLY A 70 -7.01 -3.65 -1.40
C GLY A 70 -6.93 -4.84 -0.45
N ASN A 71 -7.15 -6.07 -0.93
CA ASN A 71 -7.12 -7.30 -0.14
C ASN A 71 -8.12 -7.33 1.04
N GLN A 72 -9.24 -6.61 0.94
CA GLN A 72 -10.34 -6.67 1.92
C GLN A 72 -11.25 -7.87 1.67
N PHE A 73 -11.29 -8.36 0.42
CA PHE A 73 -12.01 -9.56 0.02
C PHE A 73 -11.12 -10.48 -0.81
N GLU A 74 -10.98 -11.75 -0.43
CA GLU A 74 -10.23 -12.73 -1.22
C GLU A 74 -11.06 -13.19 -2.42
N HIS A 75 -10.54 -13.02 -3.64
CA HIS A 75 -11.26 -13.36 -4.87
C HIS A 75 -11.24 -14.88 -5.17
N THR A 76 -11.32 -15.71 -4.13
CA THR A 76 -11.43 -17.17 -4.17
C THR A 76 -12.89 -17.64 -4.09
N THR A 77 -13.81 -16.71 -3.87
CA THR A 77 -15.25 -16.93 -3.83
C THR A 77 -15.96 -15.93 -4.75
N PRO A 78 -17.19 -16.23 -5.20
CA PRO A 78 -17.91 -15.36 -6.11
C PRO A 78 -18.07 -13.95 -5.56
N TYR A 79 -17.87 -12.95 -6.42
CA TYR A 79 -18.12 -11.54 -6.12
C TYR A 79 -18.97 -10.90 -7.22
N GLU A 80 -19.69 -9.83 -6.87
CA GLU A 80 -20.58 -9.17 -7.82
C GLU A 80 -19.83 -8.73 -9.08
N GLY A 81 -20.32 -9.16 -10.24
CA GLY A 81 -19.75 -8.80 -11.56
C GLY A 81 -18.46 -9.51 -11.95
N ASP A 82 -18.04 -10.58 -11.25
CA ASP A 82 -16.79 -11.32 -11.50
C ASP A 82 -16.75 -12.15 -12.80
N ASN A 83 -17.82 -12.11 -13.61
CA ASN A 83 -18.00 -12.91 -14.82
C ASN A 83 -17.77 -14.43 -14.61
N GLY A 84 -17.92 -14.92 -13.37
CA GLY A 84 -17.69 -16.32 -13.00
C GLY A 84 -16.22 -16.75 -13.03
N ILE A 85 -15.27 -15.81 -13.05
CA ILE A 85 -13.83 -16.09 -13.06
C ILE A 85 -13.25 -15.75 -11.69
N TRP A 86 -12.60 -16.73 -11.06
CA TRP A 86 -12.00 -16.56 -9.73
C TRP A 86 -10.48 -16.50 -9.79
N PHE A 87 -9.87 -16.32 -8.63
CA PHE A 87 -8.43 -16.34 -8.48
C PHE A 87 -7.85 -17.70 -8.89
N GLU A 88 -6.96 -17.65 -9.87
CA GLU A 88 -6.08 -18.75 -10.24
C GLU A 88 -4.63 -18.28 -10.15
N PRO A 89 -3.74 -18.94 -9.38
CA PRO A 89 -2.36 -18.51 -9.25
C PRO A 89 -1.60 -18.63 -10.59
N LYS A 90 -0.64 -17.72 -10.80
CA LYS A 90 0.33 -17.84 -11.90
C LYS A 90 1.15 -19.13 -11.73
N GLN A 91 1.35 -19.87 -12.82
CA GLN A 91 2.31 -20.97 -12.84
C GLN A 91 3.73 -20.40 -12.78
N GLU A 92 4.60 -20.99 -11.95
CA GLU A 92 6.02 -20.66 -11.84
C GLU A 92 6.81 -21.01 -13.10
#